data_AF-A0A443SBS2-F1
#
_entry.id   AF-A0A443SBS2-F1
#
_cell.length_a   1.000
_cell.length_b   1.000
_cell.length_c   1.000
_cell.angle_alpha   90.00
_cell.angle_beta   90.00
_cell.angle_gamma   90.00
#
_symmetry.space_group_name_H-M   'P 1'
#
loop_
_entity.id
_entity.type
_entity.pdbx_description
1 polymer ?
#
loop_
_entity_poly.entity_id
_entity_poly.type
_entity_poly.pdbx_seq_one_letter_code
_entity_poly.pdbx_strand_id
1 'polypeptide(L)'
;MLSFTVFASCLFLVPILFSASVYSDGNFDHLTNDTKCQIYLYTEGGDFSVKELEHEGWKNISEVVFKDPKGVDSKCNSKDKENKELILSYDGNLKLTLYLYSTVDYWEIKNITATYATDKSVAFSSDNMYASKEFSWSCGALSLSFDGKVNNITTRAWLNMKRFQVQPFEGNEKVVFFESYDCTTWFTIPLWMGFLTVSMFTLIAAIGVYLLFTIKTMDKFENPKGKTITVPVGE
;
A
#
# COMPACT_ATOMS: atom_id res chain seq x y z
N MET A 1 -14.90 -41.71 0.16
CA MET A 1 -15.64 -40.62 -0.53
C MET A 1 -16.62 -40.04 0.48
N LEU A 2 -16.14 -39.10 1.30
CA LEU A 2 -16.94 -38.38 2.29
C LEU A 2 -16.46 -36.93 2.28
N SER A 3 -17.40 -36.03 2.05
CA SER A 3 -17.24 -34.58 1.86
C SER A 3 -16.43 -33.90 2.95
N PHE A 4 -15.31 -33.29 2.54
CA PHE A 4 -14.49 -32.37 3.34
C PHE A 4 -14.90 -30.89 3.10
N THR A 5 -16.17 -30.62 2.82
CA THR A 5 -16.63 -29.32 2.28
C THR A 5 -17.29 -28.36 3.29
N VAL A 6 -17.33 -28.64 4.60
CA VAL A 6 -18.19 -27.83 5.51
C VAL A 6 -17.44 -26.85 6.43
N PHE A 7 -16.12 -26.92 6.60
CA PHE A 7 -15.43 -26.05 7.57
C PHE A 7 -14.60 -24.88 7.00
N ALA A 8 -14.57 -24.68 5.68
CA ALA A 8 -13.80 -23.59 5.05
C ALA A 8 -14.63 -22.32 4.73
N SER A 9 -15.96 -22.33 4.93
CA SER A 9 -16.84 -21.34 4.27
C SER A 9 -17.30 -20.16 5.14
N CYS A 10 -16.83 -19.98 6.36
CA CYS A 10 -17.26 -18.86 7.23
C CYS A 10 -16.15 -17.91 7.71
N LEU A 11 -14.88 -18.21 7.46
CA LEU A 11 -13.76 -17.33 7.85
C LEU A 11 -13.26 -16.41 6.72
N PHE A 12 -13.82 -16.51 5.51
CA PHE A 12 -13.41 -15.71 4.34
C PHE A 12 -14.52 -14.81 3.78
N LEU A 13 -15.59 -14.55 4.55
CA LEU A 13 -16.66 -13.60 4.17
C LEU A 13 -16.55 -12.26 4.90
N VAL A 14 -15.35 -11.86 5.33
CA VAL A 14 -15.09 -10.43 5.42
C VAL A 14 -14.96 -9.98 3.96
N PRO A 15 -15.80 -9.06 3.46
CA PRO A 15 -15.49 -8.42 2.19
C PRO A 15 -14.12 -7.79 2.40
N ILE A 16 -13.09 -8.40 1.82
CA ILE A 16 -11.86 -7.69 1.52
C ILE A 16 -12.35 -6.59 0.61
N LEU A 17 -12.58 -5.43 1.19
CA LEU A 17 -12.60 -4.17 0.46
C LEU A 17 -11.20 -4.09 -0.13
N PHE A 18 -11.01 -4.74 -1.29
CA PHE A 18 -10.12 -4.20 -2.29
C PHE A 18 -10.51 -2.74 -2.34
N SER A 19 -9.57 -1.88 -1.98
CA SER A 19 -9.62 -0.49 -2.36
C SER A 19 -9.95 -0.52 -3.83
N ALA A 20 -11.22 -0.24 -4.16
CA ALA A 20 -11.59 -0.07 -5.54
C ALA A 20 -10.65 1.02 -6.02
N SER A 21 -9.88 0.72 -7.07
CA SER A 21 -9.23 1.78 -7.82
C SER A 21 -10.28 2.86 -7.99
N VAL A 22 -9.93 4.08 -7.61
CA VAL A 22 -10.84 5.21 -7.72
C VAL A 22 -11.12 5.36 -9.22
N TYR A 23 -12.22 4.75 -9.67
CA TYR A 23 -12.86 5.04 -10.93
C TYR A 23 -13.49 6.42 -10.72
N SER A 24 -12.64 7.46 -10.76
CA SER A 24 -13.08 8.84 -10.77
C SER A 24 -13.60 9.13 -12.18
N ASP A 25 -14.88 8.86 -12.40
CA ASP A 25 -15.68 9.43 -13.48
C ASP A 25 -15.96 10.94 -13.23
N GLY A 26 -14.95 11.67 -12.73
CA GLY A 26 -15.13 12.95 -12.07
C GLY A 26 -13.92 13.86 -12.15
N ASN A 27 -13.66 14.36 -13.37
CA ASN A 27 -12.92 15.59 -13.60
C ASN A 27 -11.44 15.54 -13.22
N PHE A 28 -10.67 14.82 -14.06
CA PHE A 28 -9.26 15.11 -14.27
C PHE A 28 -9.14 16.44 -14.99
N ASP A 29 -9.00 17.52 -14.23
CA ASP A 29 -8.47 18.74 -14.83
C ASP A 29 -7.00 18.47 -15.10
N HIS A 30 -6.67 18.46 -16.38
CA HIS A 30 -5.31 18.47 -16.84
C HIS A 30 -4.53 19.48 -16.01
N LEU A 31 -3.35 19.10 -15.52
CA LEU A 31 -2.30 20.05 -15.20
C LEU A 31 -1.82 20.63 -16.54
N THR A 32 -2.69 21.42 -17.18
CA THR A 32 -2.54 22.02 -18.49
C THR A 32 -1.53 23.13 -18.38
N ASN A 33 -0.26 22.82 -18.62
CA ASN A 33 0.59 23.73 -19.37
C ASN A 33 1.78 23.10 -20.11
N ASP A 34 1.80 21.79 -20.35
CA ASP A 34 2.73 21.27 -21.35
C ASP A 34 2.16 20.02 -22.02
N THR A 35 1.75 20.15 -23.27
CA THR A 35 1.28 19.04 -24.11
C THR A 35 2.34 17.94 -24.32
N LYS A 36 3.57 18.15 -23.81
CA LYS A 36 4.69 17.20 -23.85
C LYS A 36 4.87 16.38 -22.58
N CYS A 37 4.25 16.74 -21.47
CA CYS A 37 4.54 16.15 -20.17
C CYS A 37 3.28 15.49 -19.57
N GLN A 38 3.02 14.25 -19.98
CA GLN A 38 1.89 13.43 -19.51
C GLN A 38 2.16 12.91 -18.08
N ILE A 39 1.91 13.75 -17.07
CA ILE A 39 1.88 13.35 -15.66
C ILE A 39 0.48 13.56 -15.13
N TYR A 40 -0.13 12.50 -14.61
CA TYR A 40 -1.41 12.56 -13.93
C TYR A 40 -1.17 12.59 -12.42
N LEU A 41 -1.86 13.49 -11.73
CA LEU A 41 -1.82 13.63 -10.28
C LEU A 41 -3.24 13.90 -9.78
N TYR A 42 -3.61 13.21 -8.72
CA TYR A 42 -4.85 13.41 -8.00
C TYR A 42 -4.54 13.50 -6.50
N THR A 43 -5.18 14.43 -5.82
CA THR A 43 -5.12 14.59 -4.37
C THR A 43 -6.32 15.41 -3.92
N GLU A 44 -6.88 15.10 -2.74
CA GLU A 44 -7.95 15.85 -2.09
C GLU A 44 -7.42 17.03 -1.24
N GLY A 45 -6.17 17.42 -1.49
CA GLY A 45 -5.44 18.42 -0.73
C GLY A 45 -4.66 17.82 0.44
N GLY A 46 -4.26 18.70 1.36
CA GLY A 46 -3.32 18.35 2.40
C GLY A 46 -2.92 19.52 3.29
N ASP A 47 -2.00 19.24 4.19
CA ASP A 47 -1.40 20.20 5.08
C ASP A 47 0.12 20.09 5.04
N PHE A 48 0.77 21.25 5.07
CA PHE A 48 2.20 21.39 5.16
C PHE A 48 2.53 22.26 6.36
N SER A 49 3.33 21.75 7.28
CA SER A 49 3.74 22.48 8.47
C SER A 49 5.25 22.39 8.69
N VAL A 50 5.86 23.50 9.09
CA VAL A 50 7.29 23.60 9.39
C VAL A 50 7.50 24.23 10.75
N LYS A 51 8.35 23.59 11.55
CA LYS A 51 8.82 24.07 12.86
C LYS A 51 10.33 24.18 12.86
N GLU A 52 10.85 25.29 13.34
CA GLU A 52 12.28 25.47 13.60
C GLU A 52 12.53 25.52 15.11
N LEU A 53 13.68 25.00 15.53
CA LEU A 53 14.14 25.05 16.91
C LEU A 53 14.89 26.37 17.14
N GLU A 54 14.26 27.27 17.89
CA GLU A 54 14.90 28.48 18.42
C GLU A 54 15.33 28.25 19.89
N HIS A 55 16.04 29.22 20.49
CA HIS A 55 16.59 29.09 21.85
C HIS A 55 15.53 28.83 22.94
N GLU A 56 14.27 29.24 22.69
CA GLU A 56 13.15 29.11 23.63
C GLU A 56 12.19 27.95 23.28
N GLY A 57 12.53 27.10 22.30
CA GLY A 57 11.76 25.92 21.92
C GLY A 57 11.36 25.90 20.44
N TRP A 58 10.37 25.07 20.11
CA TRP A 58 9.88 24.91 18.74
C TRP A 58 8.94 26.04 18.35
N LYS A 59 9.22 26.71 17.24
CA LYS A 59 8.41 27.78 16.68
C LYS A 59 7.84 27.37 15.32
N ASN A 60 6.55 27.61 15.13
CA ASN A 60 5.88 27.37 13.85
C ASN A 60 6.24 28.50 12.86
N ILE A 61 6.78 28.15 11.70
CA ILE A 61 7.19 29.12 10.67
C ILE A 61 6.15 29.24 9.58
N SER A 62 5.73 28.10 9.05
CA SER A 62 4.75 28.03 7.98
C SER A 62 3.80 26.89 8.28
N GLU A 63 2.53 27.19 8.12
CA GLU A 63 1.44 26.23 8.17
C GLU A 63 0.52 26.59 7.01
N VAL A 64 0.49 25.70 6.01
CA VAL A 64 -0.25 25.91 4.76
C VAL A 64 -1.16 24.71 4.57
N VAL A 65 -2.46 24.96 4.59
CA VAL A 65 -3.47 23.98 4.19
C VAL A 65 -3.78 24.24 2.72
N PHE A 66 -3.48 23.27 1.88
CA PHE A 66 -3.77 23.35 0.44
C PHE A 66 -4.93 22.41 0.11
N LYS A 67 -5.80 22.85 -0.80
CA LYS A 67 -6.91 22.05 -1.30
C LYS A 67 -6.51 21.31 -2.57
N ASP A 68 -7.45 20.62 -3.20
CA ASP A 68 -7.29 19.94 -4.49
C ASP A 68 -6.47 20.80 -5.46
N PRO A 69 -5.59 20.18 -6.27
CA PRO A 69 -4.73 20.90 -7.21
C PRO A 69 -5.51 21.49 -8.40
N LYS A 70 -6.85 21.44 -8.37
CA LYS A 70 -7.73 22.02 -9.39
C LYS A 70 -7.59 23.54 -9.37
N GLY A 71 -7.00 24.10 -10.43
CA GLY A 71 -6.74 25.55 -10.57
C GLY A 71 -5.39 26.03 -10.04
N VAL A 72 -4.48 25.11 -9.70
CA VAL A 72 -3.11 25.42 -9.26
C VAL A 72 -2.18 25.52 -10.47
N ASP A 73 -1.30 26.52 -10.48
CA ASP A 73 -0.28 26.67 -11.52
C ASP A 73 0.69 25.48 -11.49
N SER A 74 0.63 24.67 -12.54
CA SER A 74 1.45 23.47 -12.70
C SER A 74 2.43 23.62 -13.84
N LYS A 75 3.70 23.31 -13.60
CA LYS A 75 4.74 23.24 -14.63
C LYS A 75 5.37 21.86 -14.61
N CYS A 76 5.60 21.29 -15.78
CA CYS A 76 6.31 20.03 -15.92
C CYS A 76 7.59 20.25 -16.70
N ASN A 77 8.72 19.85 -16.13
CA ASN A 77 10.02 19.92 -16.79
C ASN A 77 10.49 18.50 -17.08
N SER A 78 10.66 18.17 -18.36
CA SER A 78 11.25 16.90 -18.79
C SER A 78 12.70 17.16 -19.14
N LYS A 79 13.62 16.80 -18.24
CA LYS A 79 15.06 16.88 -18.52
C LYS A 79 15.48 15.78 -19.51
N ASP A 80 14.96 14.58 -19.29
CA ASP A 80 15.18 13.40 -20.13
C ASP A 80 13.87 12.61 -20.32
N LYS A 81 13.93 11.51 -21.09
CA LYS A 81 12.84 10.52 -21.14
C LYS A 81 12.62 9.85 -19.78
N GLU A 82 13.68 9.73 -18.98
CA GLU A 82 13.69 9.04 -17.67
C GLU A 82 13.39 9.96 -16.50
N ASN A 83 13.86 11.22 -16.57
CA ASN A 83 13.76 12.19 -15.48
C ASN A 83 12.66 13.22 -15.79
N LYS A 84 11.62 13.24 -14.96
CA LYS A 84 10.55 14.24 -15.00
C LYS A 84 10.41 14.97 -13.69
N GLU A 85 10.13 16.26 -13.76
CA GLU A 85 9.92 17.12 -12.61
C GLU A 85 8.54 17.75 -12.70
N LEU A 86 7.70 17.53 -11.69
CA LEU A 86 6.39 18.17 -11.57
C LEU A 86 6.47 19.26 -10.51
N ILE A 87 6.15 20.49 -10.90
CA ILE A 87 6.16 21.68 -10.05
C ILE A 87 4.72 22.16 -9.88
N LEU A 88 4.24 22.21 -8.64
CA LEU A 88 2.95 22.75 -8.25
C LEU A 88 3.17 24.02 -7.43
N SER A 89 2.54 25.12 -7.84
CA SER A 89 2.68 26.42 -7.19
C SER A 89 1.36 26.85 -6.55
N TYR A 90 1.27 26.75 -5.23
CA TYR A 90 0.09 27.11 -4.45
C TYR A 90 0.20 28.55 -3.95
N ASP A 91 -0.75 29.41 -4.35
CA ASP A 91 -1.05 30.78 -3.89
C ASP A 91 0.14 31.61 -3.36
N GLY A 92 1.30 31.50 -4.02
CA GLY A 92 2.54 32.23 -3.74
C GLY A 92 3.37 31.79 -2.53
N ASN A 93 2.83 30.97 -1.62
CA ASN A 93 3.50 30.64 -0.34
C ASN A 93 4.15 29.26 -0.30
N LEU A 94 3.71 28.33 -1.14
CA LEU A 94 4.17 26.95 -1.17
C LEU A 94 4.40 26.49 -2.60
N LYS A 95 5.62 26.04 -2.90
CA LYS A 95 5.96 25.39 -4.16
C LYS A 95 6.40 23.96 -3.88
N LEU A 96 5.63 23.00 -4.37
CA LEU A 96 5.90 21.58 -4.21
C LEU A 96 6.47 21.03 -5.52
N THR A 97 7.65 20.42 -5.45
CA THR A 97 8.34 19.84 -6.61
C THR A 97 8.56 18.36 -6.39
N LEU A 98 8.01 17.53 -7.27
CA LEU A 98 8.22 16.08 -7.26
C LEU A 98 9.26 15.73 -8.32
N TYR A 99 10.26 14.96 -7.92
CA TYR A 99 11.26 14.40 -8.82
C TYR A 99 10.92 12.94 -9.10
N LEU A 100 10.57 12.63 -10.34
CA LEU A 100 10.17 11.30 -10.76
C LEU A 100 11.23 10.72 -11.70
N TYR A 101 11.59 9.48 -11.45
CA TYR A 101 12.57 8.74 -12.22
C TYR A 101 11.95 7.47 -12.76
N SER A 102 12.09 7.24 -14.07
CA SER A 102 11.67 6.01 -14.72
C SER A 102 12.87 5.19 -15.14
N THR A 103 12.81 3.88 -14.88
CA THR A 103 13.69 2.87 -15.47
C THR A 103 12.97 2.15 -16.62
N VAL A 104 13.40 0.94 -16.99
CA VAL A 104 12.74 0.12 -18.03
C VAL A 104 11.43 -0.49 -17.51
N ASP A 105 11.39 -0.99 -16.28
CA ASP A 105 10.25 -1.78 -15.75
C ASP A 105 9.43 -1.05 -14.68
N TYR A 106 10.08 -0.17 -13.92
CA TYR A 106 9.47 0.57 -12.83
C TYR A 106 9.84 2.05 -12.86
N TRP A 107 9.03 2.84 -12.18
CA TRP A 107 9.30 4.24 -11.90
C TRP A 107 9.17 4.49 -10.40
N GLU A 108 9.87 5.49 -9.93
CA GLU A 108 9.91 5.88 -8.54
C GLU A 108 9.86 7.40 -8.39
N ILE A 109 9.38 7.84 -7.25
CA ILE A 109 9.54 9.22 -6.80
C ILE A 109 10.84 9.24 -5.99
N LYS A 110 11.83 10.00 -6.46
CA LYS A 110 13.14 10.07 -5.82
C LYS A 110 13.14 10.96 -4.60
N ASN A 111 12.54 12.15 -4.73
CA ASN A 111 12.42 13.12 -3.66
C ASN A 111 11.21 14.01 -3.90
N ILE A 112 10.62 14.52 -2.83
CA ILE A 112 9.60 15.55 -2.87
C ILE A 112 10.16 16.77 -2.14
N THR A 113 10.33 17.88 -2.83
CA THR A 113 10.82 19.11 -2.21
C THR A 113 9.69 20.12 -2.04
N ALA A 114 9.58 20.67 -0.83
CA ALA A 114 8.67 21.76 -0.52
C ALA A 114 9.48 23.03 -0.30
N THR A 115 9.26 24.03 -1.15
CA THR A 115 9.83 25.37 -0.99
C THR A 115 8.78 26.27 -0.34
N TYR A 116 9.15 26.92 0.75
CA TYR A 116 8.30 27.79 1.56
C TYR A 116 9.05 29.09 1.91
N ALA A 117 8.30 30.13 2.29
CA ALA A 117 8.87 31.42 2.71
C ALA A 117 9.90 31.97 1.70
N THR A 118 9.51 31.96 0.42
CA THR A 118 10.21 32.53 -0.75
C THR A 118 11.52 31.85 -1.16
N ASP A 119 12.36 31.35 -0.24
CA ASP A 119 13.68 30.75 -0.58
C ASP A 119 14.13 29.56 0.30
N LYS A 120 13.35 29.13 1.30
CA LYS A 120 13.70 27.94 2.11
C LYS A 120 13.10 26.69 1.49
N SER A 121 13.87 25.60 1.40
CA SER A 121 13.39 24.32 0.89
C SER A 121 13.70 23.17 1.84
N VAL A 122 12.78 22.21 1.90
CA VAL A 122 12.93 20.94 2.61
C VAL A 122 12.70 19.82 1.62
N ALA A 123 13.59 18.83 1.62
CA ALA A 123 13.47 17.62 0.82
C ALA A 123 12.97 16.47 1.68
N PHE A 124 11.83 15.91 1.32
CA PHE A 124 11.29 14.69 1.92
C PHE A 124 11.82 13.47 1.17
N SER A 125 12.33 12.49 1.92
CA SER A 125 12.64 11.17 1.38
C SER A 125 11.34 10.47 1.01
N SER A 126 11.31 9.90 -0.20
CA SER A 126 10.16 9.16 -0.73
C SER A 126 10.45 7.66 -0.79
N ASP A 127 11.08 7.14 0.28
CA ASP A 127 11.40 5.72 0.40
C ASP A 127 10.13 4.86 0.23
N ASN A 128 10.21 3.88 -0.68
CA ASN A 128 9.11 2.97 -1.06
C ASN A 128 7.97 3.61 -1.91
N MET A 129 8.20 4.77 -2.51
CA MET A 129 7.27 5.36 -3.47
C MET A 129 7.66 4.97 -4.90
N TYR A 130 7.35 3.73 -5.28
CA TYR A 130 7.61 3.21 -6.63
C TYR A 130 6.43 2.37 -7.12
N ALA A 131 6.28 2.28 -8.45
CA ALA A 131 5.33 1.39 -9.10
C ALA A 131 5.91 0.90 -10.43
N SER A 132 5.37 -0.21 -10.95
CA SER A 132 5.65 -0.60 -12.34
C SER A 132 5.05 0.43 -13.30
N LYS A 133 5.57 0.52 -14.53
CA LYS A 133 5.07 1.45 -15.56
C LYS A 133 3.58 1.30 -15.86
N GLU A 134 3.08 0.07 -15.78
CA GLU A 134 1.67 -0.23 -16.04
C GLU A 134 0.74 0.14 -14.87
N PHE A 135 1.28 0.62 -13.75
CA PHE A 135 0.52 0.96 -12.56
C PHE A 135 0.68 2.44 -12.18
N SER A 136 -0.40 3.00 -11.64
CA SER A 136 -0.35 4.27 -10.91
C SER A 136 0.03 4.00 -9.46
N TRP A 137 0.67 4.93 -8.77
CA TRP A 137 0.93 4.80 -7.33
C TRP A 137 -0.15 5.56 -6.56
N SER A 138 -0.79 4.93 -5.58
CA SER A 138 -1.89 5.51 -4.81
C SER A 138 -1.66 5.38 -3.30
N CYS A 139 -2.11 6.37 -2.54
CA CYS A 139 -2.06 6.35 -1.10
C CYS A 139 -3.24 7.13 -0.50
N GLY A 140 -4.01 6.48 0.37
CA GLY A 140 -5.16 7.11 1.02
C GLY A 140 -4.78 8.27 1.94
N ALA A 141 -3.67 8.14 2.68
CA ALA A 141 -3.12 9.19 3.52
C ALA A 141 -1.58 9.08 3.49
N LEU A 142 -0.95 10.02 2.80
CA LEU A 142 0.50 10.10 2.69
C LEU A 142 1.02 11.11 3.70
N SER A 143 1.79 10.65 4.69
CA SER A 143 2.45 11.50 5.69
C SER A 143 3.96 11.38 5.55
N LEU A 144 4.61 12.49 5.17
CA LEU A 144 6.06 12.58 5.07
C LEU A 144 6.58 13.51 6.16
N SER A 145 7.63 13.09 6.84
CA SER A 145 8.28 13.89 7.88
C SER A 145 9.74 14.08 7.54
N PHE A 146 10.24 15.29 7.78
CA PHE A 146 11.65 15.62 7.72
C PHE A 146 12.10 16.10 9.09
N ASP A 147 13.19 15.53 9.61
CA ASP A 147 13.89 16.04 10.78
C ASP A 147 15.37 16.19 10.42
N GLY A 148 15.87 17.42 10.43
CA GLY A 148 17.21 17.72 9.96
C GLY A 148 17.61 19.16 10.21
N LYS A 149 18.75 19.57 9.64
CA LYS A 149 19.20 20.97 9.70
C LYS A 149 18.99 21.63 8.34
N VAL A 150 18.25 22.73 8.30
CA VAL A 150 18.14 23.61 7.13
C VAL A 150 18.82 24.92 7.50
N ASN A 151 19.83 25.34 6.72
CA ASN A 151 20.59 26.57 6.99
C ASN A 151 21.13 26.68 8.43
N ASN A 152 21.67 25.57 8.98
CA ASN A 152 22.17 25.43 10.35
C ASN A 152 21.15 25.52 11.49
N ILE A 153 19.86 25.63 11.17
CA ILE A 153 18.77 25.61 12.15
C ILE A 153 18.15 24.21 12.14
N THR A 154 17.90 23.62 13.31
CA THR A 154 17.18 22.34 13.40
C THR A 154 15.73 22.56 13.01
N THR A 155 15.28 21.90 11.96
CA THR A 155 13.96 22.07 11.34
C THR A 155 13.25 20.74 11.29
N ARG A 156 11.98 20.73 11.70
CA ARG A 156 11.04 19.65 11.45
C ARG A 156 9.97 20.11 10.49
N ALA A 157 9.71 19.32 9.47
CA ALA A 157 8.61 19.57 8.54
C ALA A 157 7.73 18.34 8.43
N TRP A 158 6.44 18.57 8.26
CA TRP A 158 5.44 17.55 7.98
C TRP A 158 4.68 17.93 6.72
N LEU A 159 4.50 16.97 5.84
CA LEU A 159 3.70 17.06 4.64
C LEU A 159 2.68 15.92 4.66
N ASN A 160 1.41 16.28 4.78
CA ASN A 160 0.30 15.34 4.77
C ASN A 160 -0.53 15.58 3.50
N MET A 161 -0.78 14.52 2.73
CA MET A 161 -1.62 14.55 1.54
C MET A 161 -2.72 13.50 1.66
N LYS A 162 -3.95 13.89 1.31
CA LYS A 162 -5.13 13.03 1.34
C LYS A 162 -5.41 12.49 -0.06
N ARG A 163 -5.62 11.18 -0.18
CA ARG A 163 -5.90 10.48 -1.44
C ARG A 163 -4.94 10.87 -2.57
N PHE A 164 -3.65 10.71 -2.30
CA PHE A 164 -2.60 11.01 -3.26
C PHE A 164 -2.48 9.87 -4.27
N GLN A 165 -2.67 10.14 -5.56
CA GLN A 165 -2.45 9.20 -6.64
C GLN A 165 -1.69 9.86 -7.79
N VAL A 166 -0.66 9.20 -8.31
CA VAL A 166 0.23 9.76 -9.33
C VAL A 166 0.64 8.74 -10.38
N GLN A 167 0.74 9.21 -11.64
CA GLN A 167 1.17 8.43 -12.78
C GLN A 167 1.99 9.30 -13.76
N PRO A 168 3.32 9.16 -13.79
CA PRO A 168 4.21 10.06 -14.53
C PRO A 168 4.58 9.65 -15.95
N PHE A 169 4.39 8.40 -16.36
CA PHE A 169 4.97 7.88 -17.61
C PHE A 169 4.01 6.95 -18.35
N GLU A 170 2.90 7.45 -18.91
CA GLU A 170 2.25 6.73 -20.01
C GLU A 170 1.31 7.61 -20.84
N GLY A 171 1.35 7.40 -22.15
CA GLY A 171 0.52 8.06 -23.15
C GLY A 171 -0.70 7.25 -23.54
N ASN A 172 -1.67 7.13 -22.64
CA ASN A 172 -3.00 6.76 -23.08
C ASN A 172 -3.67 7.95 -23.78
N GLU A 173 -4.38 7.69 -24.87
CA GLU A 173 -5.28 8.67 -25.50
C GLU A 173 -6.43 9.08 -24.55
N LYS A 174 -6.69 8.26 -23.52
CA LYS A 174 -7.69 8.49 -22.49
C LYS A 174 -7.04 8.97 -21.19
N VAL A 175 -7.62 10.00 -20.60
CA VAL A 175 -7.22 10.62 -19.32
C VAL A 175 -7.74 9.76 -18.16
N VAL A 176 -7.19 8.55 -18.00
CA VAL A 176 -7.58 7.62 -16.93
C VAL A 176 -6.32 7.03 -16.33
N PHE A 177 -6.26 6.97 -14.99
CA PHE A 177 -5.19 6.26 -14.30
C PHE A 177 -5.23 4.77 -14.62
N PHE A 178 -4.06 4.17 -14.67
CA PHE A 178 -3.97 2.72 -14.58
C PHE A 178 -4.35 2.20 -13.20
N GLU A 179 -4.43 0.88 -13.10
CA GLU A 179 -4.60 0.18 -11.84
C GLU A 179 -3.60 0.71 -10.79
N SER A 180 -4.07 0.83 -9.55
CA SER A 180 -3.35 1.49 -8.48
C SER A 180 -2.51 0.49 -7.68
N TYR A 181 -1.22 0.82 -7.52
CA TYR A 181 -0.32 0.22 -6.54
C TYR A 181 -0.38 1.03 -5.26
N ASP A 182 -0.94 0.45 -4.21
CA ASP A 182 -1.19 1.15 -2.95
C ASP A 182 0.05 1.22 -2.04
N CYS A 183 0.19 2.32 -1.30
CA CYS A 183 1.27 2.55 -0.34
C CYS A 183 1.28 1.63 0.89
N THR A 184 0.25 0.81 1.10
CA THR A 184 0.13 -0.08 2.25
C THR A 184 0.52 -1.51 1.90
N THR A 185 1.32 -2.15 2.75
CA THR A 185 1.65 -3.56 2.60
C THR A 185 0.57 -4.43 3.23
N TRP A 186 -0.09 -5.26 2.42
CA TRP A 186 -1.16 -6.15 2.91
C TRP A 186 -0.60 -7.32 3.73
N PHE A 187 0.58 -7.81 3.35
CA PHE A 187 1.24 -8.92 4.04
C PHE A 187 2.60 -8.51 4.60
N THR A 188 2.63 -8.21 5.88
CA THR A 188 3.87 -7.90 6.61
C THR A 188 4.62 -9.19 7.00
N ILE A 189 5.93 -9.08 7.24
CA ILE A 189 6.76 -10.22 7.68
C ILE A 189 6.15 -10.93 8.90
N PRO A 190 5.70 -10.23 9.97
CA PRO A 190 5.09 -10.90 11.12
C PRO A 190 3.79 -11.64 10.77
N LEU A 191 2.99 -11.10 9.85
CA LEU A 191 1.73 -11.72 9.42
C LEU A 191 2.01 -13.02 8.65
N TRP A 192 3.00 -13.02 7.77
CA TRP A 192 3.44 -14.24 7.07
C TRP A 192 3.96 -15.31 8.03
N MET A 193 4.82 -14.94 8.98
CA MET A 193 5.36 -15.88 9.96
C MET A 193 4.27 -16.44 10.87
N GLY A 194 3.32 -15.60 11.28
CA GLY A 194 2.14 -16.00 12.04
C GLY A 194 1.24 -16.96 11.26
N PHE A 195 0.87 -16.59 10.04
CA PHE A 195 0.00 -17.40 9.18
C PHE A 195 0.61 -18.78 8.89
N LEU A 196 1.91 -18.83 8.55
CA LEU A 196 2.61 -20.09 8.28
C LEU A 196 2.64 -20.98 9.54
N THR A 197 2.93 -20.41 10.70
CA THR A 197 3.01 -21.16 11.96
C THR A 197 1.65 -21.72 12.37
N VAL A 198 0.60 -20.90 12.33
CA VAL A 198 -0.78 -21.32 12.66
C VAL A 198 -1.27 -22.39 11.69
N SER A 199 -0.99 -22.24 10.39
CA SER A 199 -1.32 -23.23 9.37
C SER A 199 -0.64 -24.58 9.65
N MET A 200 0.63 -24.57 10.04
CA MET A 200 1.38 -25.78 10.41
C MET A 200 0.79 -26.48 11.64
N PHE A 201 0.50 -25.74 12.72
CA PHE A 201 -0.12 -26.33 13.92
C PHE A 201 -1.52 -26.86 13.64
N THR A 202 -2.31 -26.16 12.83
CA THR A 202 -3.64 -26.58 12.41
C THR A 202 -3.57 -27.90 11.63
N LEU A 203 -2.60 -28.04 10.74
CA LEU A 203 -2.38 -29.27 9.98
C LEU A 203 -2.02 -30.45 10.88
N ILE A 204 -1.11 -30.26 11.84
CA ILE A 204 -0.72 -31.31 12.79
C ILE A 204 -1.93 -31.72 13.65
N ALA A 205 -2.70 -30.75 14.15
CA ALA A 205 -3.91 -31.02 14.94
C ALA A 205 -4.98 -31.76 14.11
N ALA A 206 -5.19 -31.38 12.84
CA ALA A 206 -6.12 -32.04 11.95
C ALA A 206 -5.73 -33.50 11.69
N ILE A 207 -4.43 -33.79 11.52
CA ILE A 207 -3.93 -35.18 11.41
C ILE A 207 -4.19 -35.95 12.72
N GLY A 208 -3.93 -35.34 13.88
CA GLY A 208 -4.21 -35.97 15.17
C GLY A 208 -5.67 -36.34 15.35
N VAL A 209 -6.58 -35.41 15.02
CA VAL A 209 -8.04 -35.65 15.07
C VAL A 209 -8.47 -36.69 14.04
N TYR A 210 -7.92 -36.65 12.83
CA TYR A 210 -8.19 -37.66 11.81
C TYR A 210 -7.84 -39.06 12.29
N LEU A 211 -6.67 -39.25 12.90
CA LEU A 211 -6.26 -40.54 13.45
C LEU A 211 -7.19 -41.01 14.58
N LEU A 212 -7.66 -40.11 15.44
CA LEU A 212 -8.65 -40.45 16.48
C LEU A 212 -9.96 -40.96 15.87
N PHE A 213 -10.44 -40.35 14.78
CA PHE A 213 -11.63 -40.85 14.08
C PHE A 213 -11.43 -42.22 13.42
N THR A 214 -10.19 -42.65 13.18
CA THR A 214 -9.90 -43.97 12.60
C THR A 214 -9.86 -45.12 13.60
N ILE A 215 -9.97 -44.85 14.91
CA ILE A 215 -9.97 -45.91 15.93
C ILE A 215 -11.27 -46.70 15.81
N LYS A 216 -11.13 -47.96 15.39
CA LYS A 216 -12.23 -48.93 15.34
C LYS A 216 -12.24 -49.67 16.66
N THR A 217 -13.35 -49.62 17.38
CA THR A 217 -13.55 -50.50 18.53
C THR A 217 -13.68 -51.94 18.02
N MET A 218 -12.95 -52.86 18.63
CA MET A 218 -12.97 -54.27 18.26
C MET A 218 -14.43 -54.77 18.33
N ASP A 219 -15.00 -55.18 17.20
CA ASP A 219 -16.43 -55.53 17.03
C ASP A 219 -16.85 -56.80 17.78
N LYS A 220 -15.88 -57.54 18.32
CA LYS A 220 -16.14 -58.79 19.00
C LYS A 220 -15.09 -59.00 20.08
N PHE A 221 -15.46 -58.71 21.31
CA PHE A 221 -14.89 -59.49 22.41
C PHE A 221 -15.35 -60.92 22.14
N GLU A 222 -14.44 -61.81 21.77
CA GLU A 222 -14.78 -63.21 21.55
C GLU A 222 -15.51 -63.73 22.79
N ASN A 223 -16.82 -63.91 22.65
CA ASN A 223 -17.67 -64.43 23.69
C ASN A 223 -17.20 -65.87 23.97
N PRO A 224 -16.85 -66.27 25.22
CA PRO A 224 -16.30 -67.60 25.56
C PRO A 224 -17.28 -68.78 25.39
N LYS A 225 -18.25 -68.65 24.48
CA LYS A 225 -19.20 -69.69 24.06
C LYS A 225 -19.20 -69.86 22.53
N GLY A 226 -18.03 -69.77 21.89
CA GLY A 226 -17.85 -70.32 20.54
C GLY A 226 -18.13 -71.83 20.59
N LYS A 227 -19.03 -72.32 19.73
CA LYS A 227 -19.45 -73.72 19.69
C LYS A 227 -18.24 -74.65 19.71
N THR A 228 -18.22 -75.60 20.65
CA THR A 228 -17.24 -76.69 20.71
C THR A 228 -17.16 -77.38 19.36
N ILE A 229 -15.95 -77.53 18.81
CA ILE A 229 -15.71 -78.39 17.64
C ILE A 229 -16.15 -79.80 18.02
N THR A 230 -17.22 -80.30 17.40
CA THR A 230 -17.63 -81.70 17.50
C THR A 230 -16.76 -82.52 16.55
N VAL A 231 -15.82 -83.29 17.11
CA VAL A 231 -15.05 -84.30 16.37
C VAL A 231 -15.99 -85.50 16.12
N PRO A 232 -16.16 -85.97 14.89
CA PRO A 232 -16.87 -87.22 14.66
C PRO A 232 -15.97 -88.37 15.11
N VAL A 233 -16.35 -89.04 16.20
CA VAL A 233 -15.83 -90.38 16.50
C VAL A 233 -16.58 -91.33 15.58
N GLY A 234 -15.84 -91.97 14.68
CA GLY A 234 -16.40 -92.85 13.68
C GLY A 234 -17.07 -94.08 14.27
N GLU A 235 -18.08 -94.54 13.54
CA GLU A 235 -18.34 -95.96 13.25
C GLU A 235 -18.75 -96.06 11.78
#